data_AF-A0A8J7CIY9-F1
#
_entry.id   AF-A0A8J7CIY9-F1
#
_cell.length_a   1.000
_cell.length_b   1.000
_cell.length_c   1.000
_cell.angle_alpha   90.00
_cell.angle_beta   90.00
_cell.angle_gamma   90.00
#
_symmetry.space_group_name_H-M   'P 1'
#
loop_
_entity.id
_entity.type
_entity.pdbx_description
1 polymer ?
#
loop_
_entity_poly.entity_id
_entity_poly.type
_entity_poly.pdbx_seq_one_letter_code
_entity_poly.pdbx_strand_id
1 'polypeptide(L)'
;ILTLAPAPYVEPGMEGSFRHRSLFTGANVREAVNDGRADFVPIHLHDVPALISRGQMPIDVAMIHISPPDEHGFCSYGVGVDATKTAVENARTVIALVNRQMPRTLGDSFVHVSKLSKVVEVDDELIEHPMSEERSEVSRKIGENIASLITDGATIQMGIGEIPDAVLDFLEDKKHLGVHTEMFSDGLVDLFEAGVVTNERKSLHRGKIVASFVIGTRRAFDFVDNNPFMEFHPNEYVNDPYVVARNDKMVAINSALAVDLTGQVCADSIGTRIYSGFGGQLDFIRGAARSEGGVPIIALPSTAKGGSLSRLVDTLIPGSGVVTTRADVHYVVTEYGIANLYGRSLRERARSLIDIAHPDFREELERAASERNLL
;
A
#
# COMPACT_ATOMS: atom_id res chain seq x y z
N ILE A 1 6.51 -9.44 2.46
CA ILE A 1 7.15 -8.11 2.28
C ILE A 1 6.84 -7.19 3.47
N LEU A 2 5.58 -7.05 3.88
CA LEU A 2 5.23 -6.55 5.21
C LEU A 2 5.05 -7.74 6.18
N THR A 3 5.56 -7.64 7.41
CA THR A 3 5.28 -8.61 8.48
C THR A 3 4.66 -7.88 9.66
N LEU A 4 3.57 -8.41 10.20
CA LEU A 4 2.82 -7.82 11.31
C LEU A 4 3.02 -8.57 12.63
N ALA A 5 3.44 -9.84 12.54
CA ALA A 5 3.72 -10.68 13.70
C ALA A 5 5.02 -10.25 14.43
N PRO A 6 5.20 -10.67 15.70
CA PRO A 6 6.48 -10.54 16.38
C PRO A 6 7.64 -11.08 15.54
N ALA A 7 8.77 -10.39 15.59
CA ALA A 7 9.97 -10.73 14.84
C ALA A 7 11.14 -11.07 15.78
N PRO A 8 11.07 -12.18 16.54
CA PRO A 8 12.07 -12.51 17.55
C PRO A 8 13.48 -12.67 16.95
N TYR A 9 13.58 -13.02 15.67
CA TYR A 9 14.85 -13.12 14.94
C TYR A 9 15.57 -11.77 14.74
N VAL A 10 14.94 -10.64 15.06
CA VAL A 10 15.61 -9.32 15.10
C VAL A 10 15.76 -8.75 16.50
N GLU A 11 15.59 -9.54 17.57
CA GLU A 11 15.86 -9.06 18.92
C GLU A 11 17.37 -8.85 19.16
N PRO A 12 17.78 -7.95 20.07
CA PRO A 12 19.18 -7.81 20.46
C PRO A 12 19.78 -9.14 20.92
N GLY A 13 20.96 -9.50 20.39
CA GLY A 13 21.62 -10.78 20.65
C GLY A 13 21.42 -11.83 19.55
N MET A 14 20.48 -11.61 18.62
CA MET A 14 20.21 -12.53 17.50
C MET A 14 21.08 -12.28 16.26
N GLU A 15 21.88 -11.21 16.23
CA GLU A 15 22.64 -10.74 15.06
C GLU A 15 23.71 -11.73 14.61
N GLY A 16 24.18 -12.60 15.52
CA GLY A 16 25.11 -13.68 15.19
C GLY A 16 24.46 -14.85 14.45
N SER A 17 23.12 -14.94 14.46
CA SER A 17 22.35 -16.03 13.83
C SER A 17 21.49 -15.55 12.66
N PHE A 18 20.90 -14.36 12.77
CA PHE A 18 19.98 -13.81 11.79
C PHE A 18 20.35 -12.38 11.43
N ARG A 19 20.22 -12.05 10.15
CA ARG A 19 20.25 -10.68 9.65
C ARG A 19 19.03 -10.45 8.78
N HIS A 20 18.10 -9.65 9.26
CA HIS A 20 16.88 -9.35 8.51
C HIS A 20 17.18 -8.34 7.39
N ARG A 21 16.73 -8.66 6.18
CA ARG A 21 16.83 -7.79 5.01
C ARG A 21 15.43 -7.29 4.66
N SER A 22 15.10 -6.10 5.14
CA SER A 22 13.78 -5.47 5.00
C SER A 22 13.61 -4.87 3.61
N LEU A 23 12.63 -5.38 2.84
CA LEU A 23 12.15 -4.75 1.60
C LEU A 23 11.02 -3.74 1.88
N PHE A 24 10.40 -3.85 3.05
CA PHE A 24 9.43 -2.91 3.61
C PHE A 24 9.44 -3.04 5.14
N THR A 25 9.66 -1.94 5.86
CA THR A 25 9.89 -1.98 7.32
C THR A 25 8.59 -1.86 8.11
N GLY A 26 8.17 -2.92 8.78
CA GLY A 26 7.07 -2.89 9.75
C GLY A 26 7.50 -2.31 11.11
N ALA A 27 6.52 -1.99 11.97
CA ALA A 27 6.78 -1.51 13.33
C ALA A 27 7.61 -2.50 14.17
N ASN A 28 7.37 -3.80 13.96
CA ASN A 28 8.07 -4.93 14.59
C ASN A 28 9.58 -5.01 14.30
N VAL A 29 10.05 -4.49 13.15
CA VAL A 29 11.47 -4.56 12.75
C VAL A 29 12.14 -3.20 12.61
N ARG A 30 11.38 -2.11 12.75
CA ARG A 30 11.87 -0.73 12.58
C ARG A 30 13.04 -0.37 13.47
N GLU A 31 12.99 -0.77 14.74
CA GLU A 31 14.07 -0.51 15.69
C GLU A 31 15.36 -1.21 15.23
N ALA A 32 15.26 -2.49 14.85
CA ALA A 32 16.41 -3.27 14.37
C ALA A 32 17.09 -2.66 13.13
N VAL A 33 16.30 -2.12 12.20
CA VAL A 33 16.84 -1.42 11.02
C VAL A 33 17.59 -0.15 11.46
N ASN A 34 17.00 0.66 12.33
CA ASN A 34 17.58 1.93 12.75
C ASN A 34 18.78 1.78 13.70
N ASP A 35 18.93 0.62 14.35
CA ASP A 35 20.08 0.28 15.18
C ASP A 35 21.21 -0.42 14.39
N GLY A 36 21.00 -0.71 13.10
CA GLY A 36 21.98 -1.40 12.24
C GLY A 36 22.03 -2.93 12.39
N ARG A 37 21.10 -3.50 13.18
CA ARG A 37 20.95 -4.95 13.38
C ARG A 37 20.26 -5.63 12.18
N ALA A 38 19.44 -4.89 11.45
CA ALA A 38 18.82 -5.28 10.19
C ALA A 38 19.20 -4.32 9.05
N ASP A 39 19.05 -4.78 7.81
CA ASP A 39 19.26 -3.99 6.60
C ASP A 39 17.91 -3.49 6.03
N PHE A 40 17.93 -2.33 5.39
CA PHE A 40 16.83 -1.84 4.57
C PHE A 40 17.25 -1.77 3.10
N VAL A 41 16.42 -2.29 2.21
CA VAL A 41 16.64 -2.30 0.76
C VAL A 41 15.56 -1.45 0.09
N PRO A 42 15.89 -0.27 -0.44
CA PRO A 42 14.93 0.55 -1.17
C PRO A 42 14.63 -0.09 -2.52
N ILE A 43 13.38 -0.48 -2.74
CA ILE A 43 12.92 -1.08 -4.00
C ILE A 43 11.40 -0.91 -4.17
N HIS A 44 10.95 -0.74 -5.42
CA HIS A 44 9.52 -0.77 -5.75
C HIS A 44 8.94 -2.18 -5.59
N LEU A 45 7.69 -2.26 -5.17
CA LEU A 45 7.10 -3.55 -4.85
C LEU A 45 6.98 -4.47 -6.08
N HIS A 46 6.66 -3.91 -7.26
CA HIS A 46 6.60 -4.66 -8.51
C HIS A 46 7.96 -5.19 -9.00
N ASP A 47 9.08 -4.60 -8.55
CA ASP A 47 10.44 -5.00 -8.95
C ASP A 47 11.00 -6.15 -8.09
N VAL A 48 10.39 -6.44 -6.92
CA VAL A 48 10.86 -7.50 -6.03
C VAL A 48 10.89 -8.88 -6.71
N PRO A 49 9.83 -9.32 -7.42
CA PRO A 49 9.87 -10.55 -8.21
C PRO A 49 11.03 -10.63 -9.22
N ALA A 50 11.37 -9.51 -9.87
CA ALA A 50 12.48 -9.46 -10.82
C ALA A 50 13.84 -9.67 -10.16
N LEU A 51 14.07 -9.14 -8.95
CA LEU A 51 15.30 -9.42 -8.20
C LEU A 51 15.47 -10.91 -7.89
N ILE A 52 14.37 -11.56 -7.50
CA ILE A 52 14.35 -12.99 -7.14
C ILE A 52 14.61 -13.84 -8.38
N SER A 53 13.80 -13.67 -9.42
CA SER A 53 13.84 -14.49 -10.64
C SER A 53 15.15 -14.34 -11.43
N ARG A 54 15.82 -13.18 -11.33
CA ARG A 54 17.13 -12.95 -11.95
C ARG A 54 18.31 -13.40 -11.08
N GLY A 55 18.05 -13.98 -9.91
CA GLY A 55 19.07 -14.45 -8.98
C GLY A 55 19.88 -13.34 -8.29
N GLN A 56 19.42 -12.09 -8.36
CA GLN A 56 20.05 -10.96 -7.67
C GLN A 56 19.71 -10.96 -6.17
N MET A 57 18.60 -11.59 -5.81
CA MET A 57 18.21 -11.93 -4.45
C MET A 57 17.88 -13.43 -4.40
N PRO A 58 18.89 -14.31 -4.30
CA PRO A 58 18.67 -15.75 -4.28
C PRO A 58 17.89 -16.17 -3.03
N ILE A 59 16.99 -17.13 -3.19
CA ILE A 59 16.19 -17.70 -2.11
C ILE A 59 16.59 -19.18 -1.95
N ASP A 60 17.29 -19.51 -0.87
CA ASP A 60 17.60 -20.91 -0.58
C ASP A 60 16.38 -21.65 0.00
N VAL A 61 15.64 -21.00 0.89
CA VAL A 61 14.47 -21.55 1.56
C VAL A 61 13.32 -20.54 1.53
N ALA A 62 12.17 -20.97 1.01
CA ALA A 62 10.91 -20.24 1.15
C ALA A 62 10.03 -20.93 2.22
N MET A 63 9.62 -20.17 3.23
CA MET A 63 8.64 -20.61 4.23
C MET A 63 7.30 -19.93 3.92
N ILE A 64 6.26 -20.72 3.68
CA ILE A 64 4.95 -20.22 3.22
C ILE A 64 3.81 -20.76 4.07
N HIS A 65 2.72 -20.01 4.15
CA HIS A 65 1.49 -20.39 4.85
C HIS A 65 0.37 -20.49 3.81
N ILE A 66 -0.20 -21.68 3.61
CA ILE A 66 -1.09 -21.99 2.48
C ILE A 66 -2.32 -22.77 2.93
N SER A 67 -3.35 -22.78 2.10
CA SER A 67 -4.55 -23.62 2.29
C SER A 67 -4.27 -25.10 2.01
N PRO A 68 -5.14 -26.03 2.47
CA PRO A 68 -5.06 -27.43 2.10
C PRO A 68 -5.19 -27.61 0.57
N PRO A 69 -4.57 -28.67 0.01
CA PRO A 69 -4.71 -28.96 -1.41
C PRO A 69 -6.15 -29.34 -1.76
N ASP A 70 -6.60 -28.92 -2.94
CA ASP A 70 -7.83 -29.40 -3.56
C ASP A 70 -7.67 -30.82 -4.14
N GLU A 71 -8.73 -31.35 -4.78
CA GLU A 71 -8.74 -32.68 -5.41
C GLU A 71 -7.69 -32.84 -6.54
N HIS A 72 -7.12 -31.74 -7.02
CA HIS A 72 -6.10 -31.70 -8.06
C HIS A 72 -4.70 -31.45 -7.51
N GLY A 73 -4.55 -31.40 -6.18
CA GLY A 73 -3.26 -31.20 -5.52
C GLY A 73 -2.80 -29.74 -5.49
N PHE A 74 -3.69 -28.78 -5.74
CA PHE A 74 -3.36 -27.35 -5.66
C PHE A 74 -3.77 -26.75 -4.32
N CYS A 75 -2.79 -26.21 -3.61
CA CYS A 75 -2.99 -25.29 -2.50
C CYS A 75 -3.12 -23.86 -3.05
N SER A 76 -3.74 -22.96 -2.28
CA SER A 76 -3.70 -21.51 -2.51
C SER A 76 -2.78 -20.82 -1.50
N TYR A 77 -2.05 -19.79 -1.94
CA TYR A 77 -1.28 -18.88 -1.08
C TYR A 77 -2.15 -18.08 -0.10
N GLY A 78 -3.47 -18.10 -0.29
CA GLY A 78 -4.43 -17.52 0.63
C GLY A 78 -4.30 -16.00 0.72
N VAL A 79 -4.06 -15.49 1.94
CA VAL A 79 -4.13 -14.06 2.21
C VAL A 79 -3.02 -13.23 1.53
N GLY A 80 -1.95 -13.83 1.00
CA GLY A 80 -0.88 -13.10 0.33
C GLY A 80 -0.18 -13.87 -0.78
N VAL A 81 -0.35 -13.43 -2.03
CA VAL A 81 0.40 -13.94 -3.20
C VAL A 81 1.69 -13.17 -3.38
N ASP A 82 1.59 -11.83 -3.36
CA ASP A 82 2.68 -10.86 -3.35
C ASP A 82 3.93 -11.23 -4.17
N ALA A 83 5.12 -11.29 -3.55
CA ALA A 83 6.31 -11.89 -4.13
C ALA A 83 6.50 -13.34 -3.66
N THR A 84 5.62 -13.84 -2.79
CA THR A 84 5.62 -15.21 -2.24
C THR A 84 5.57 -16.23 -3.36
N LYS A 85 4.74 -16.03 -4.37
CA LYS A 85 4.71 -16.92 -5.54
C LYS A 85 6.08 -17.02 -6.21
N THR A 86 6.70 -15.89 -6.52
CA THR A 86 8.02 -15.85 -7.17
C THR A 86 9.12 -16.42 -6.27
N ALA A 87 9.06 -16.19 -4.96
CA ALA A 87 9.96 -16.79 -3.99
C ALA A 87 9.86 -18.33 -4.02
N VAL A 88 8.65 -18.89 -4.07
CA VAL A 88 8.43 -20.34 -4.16
C VAL A 88 8.92 -20.93 -5.47
N GLU A 89 8.72 -20.24 -6.59
CA GLU A 89 9.16 -20.72 -7.90
C GLU A 89 10.69 -20.75 -8.06
N ASN A 90 11.41 -19.92 -7.30
CA ASN A 90 12.86 -19.78 -7.36
C ASN A 90 13.60 -20.37 -6.15
N ALA A 91 12.88 -20.80 -5.11
CA ALA A 91 13.47 -21.39 -3.92
C ALA A 91 14.01 -22.80 -4.18
N ARG A 92 15.15 -23.13 -3.57
CA ARG A 92 15.68 -24.50 -3.60
C ARG A 92 14.88 -25.45 -2.73
N THR A 93 14.35 -24.96 -1.61
CA THR A 93 13.53 -25.70 -0.65
C THR A 93 12.31 -24.89 -0.28
N VAL A 94 11.13 -25.52 -0.34
CA VAL A 94 9.86 -24.90 0.05
C VAL A 94 9.30 -25.63 1.27
N ILE A 95 9.18 -24.91 2.39
CA ILE A 95 8.58 -25.41 3.63
C ILE A 95 7.20 -24.78 3.75
N ALA A 96 6.16 -25.60 3.66
CA ALA A 96 4.78 -25.14 3.73
C ALA A 96 4.15 -25.44 5.09
N LEU A 97 3.60 -24.40 5.70
CA LEU A 97 2.61 -24.50 6.76
C LEU A 97 1.23 -24.59 6.08
N VAL A 98 0.64 -25.79 6.05
CA VAL A 98 -0.68 -26.03 5.47
C VAL A 98 -1.72 -25.84 6.58
N ASN A 99 -2.55 -24.81 6.45
CA ASN A 99 -3.51 -24.43 7.48
C ASN A 99 -4.94 -24.53 6.95
N ARG A 100 -5.78 -25.30 7.64
CA ARG A 100 -7.21 -25.44 7.32
C ARG A 100 -7.99 -24.13 7.39
N GLN A 101 -7.50 -23.18 8.16
CA GLN A 101 -8.12 -21.85 8.29
C GLN A 101 -7.59 -20.82 7.28
N MET A 102 -6.60 -21.19 6.43
CA MET A 102 -6.15 -20.29 5.36
C MET A 102 -7.20 -20.28 4.23
N PRO A 103 -7.76 -19.12 3.85
CA PRO A 103 -8.72 -19.06 2.76
C PRO A 103 -8.09 -19.49 1.43
N ARG A 104 -8.89 -20.09 0.56
CA ARG A 104 -8.48 -20.45 -0.79
C ARG A 104 -8.83 -19.31 -1.75
N THR A 105 -7.95 -18.32 -1.81
CA THR A 105 -8.08 -17.20 -2.75
C THR A 105 -7.86 -17.69 -4.19
N LEU A 106 -8.64 -17.15 -5.13
CA LEU A 106 -8.58 -17.47 -6.56
C LEU A 106 -7.67 -16.48 -7.32
N GLY A 107 -7.48 -16.70 -8.62
CA GLY A 107 -6.59 -15.90 -9.47
C GLY A 107 -5.28 -16.63 -9.74
N ASP A 108 -4.18 -15.88 -9.85
CA ASP A 108 -2.84 -16.43 -9.98
C ASP A 108 -2.20 -16.73 -8.62
N SER A 109 -2.90 -17.54 -7.82
CA SER A 109 -2.68 -17.70 -6.37
C SER A 109 -2.37 -19.14 -5.95
N PHE A 110 -2.11 -20.04 -6.89
CA PHE A 110 -2.00 -21.48 -6.60
C PHE A 110 -0.57 -22.03 -6.64
N VAL A 111 -0.32 -23.04 -5.81
CA VAL A 111 0.89 -23.86 -5.80
C VAL A 111 0.53 -25.34 -5.71
N HIS A 112 1.10 -26.15 -6.58
CA HIS A 112 0.87 -27.61 -6.55
C HIS A 112 1.76 -28.28 -5.49
N VAL A 113 1.25 -29.30 -4.81
CA VAL A 113 1.97 -30.05 -3.76
C VAL A 113 3.33 -30.60 -4.20
N SER A 114 3.52 -30.86 -5.50
CA SER A 114 4.81 -31.31 -6.04
C SER A 114 5.93 -30.26 -5.98
N LYS A 115 5.60 -29.01 -5.66
CA LYS A 115 6.56 -27.92 -5.44
C LYS A 115 7.01 -27.83 -3.98
N LEU A 116 6.36 -28.56 -3.07
CA LEU A 116 6.62 -28.48 -1.63
C LEU A 116 7.69 -29.50 -1.24
N SER A 117 8.70 -29.06 -0.48
CA SER A 117 9.78 -29.94 0.01
C SER A 117 9.46 -30.53 1.39
N LYS A 118 8.78 -29.75 2.24
CA LYS A 118 8.32 -30.13 3.58
C LYS A 118 6.94 -29.54 3.84
N VAL A 119 6.12 -30.26 4.57
CA VAL A 119 4.76 -29.85 4.95
C VAL A 119 4.61 -30.00 6.46
N VAL A 120 4.05 -28.97 7.09
CA VAL A 120 3.57 -28.97 8.47
C VAL A 120 2.09 -28.61 8.42
N GLU A 121 1.22 -29.50 8.90
CA GLU A 121 -0.21 -29.24 8.95
C GLU A 121 -0.59 -28.58 10.28
N VAL A 122 -1.43 -27.56 10.21
CA VAL A 122 -1.98 -26.85 11.38
C VAL A 122 -3.46 -26.51 11.17
N ASP A 123 -4.10 -26.12 12.25
CA ASP A 123 -5.49 -25.66 12.28
C ASP A 123 -5.59 -24.43 13.20
N ASP A 124 -4.74 -23.44 12.91
CA ASP A 124 -4.54 -22.27 13.74
C ASP A 124 -5.31 -21.08 13.16
N GLU A 125 -5.84 -20.21 14.03
CA GLU A 125 -6.43 -18.95 13.62
C GLU A 125 -5.38 -18.07 12.91
N LEU A 126 -5.82 -17.38 11.84
CA LEU A 126 -4.98 -16.38 11.20
C LEU A 126 -4.87 -15.14 12.07
N ILE A 127 -3.73 -14.46 11.99
CA ILE A 127 -3.54 -13.20 12.70
C ILE A 127 -4.47 -12.15 12.08
N GLU A 128 -5.42 -11.69 12.88
CA GLU A 128 -6.31 -10.59 12.52
C GLU A 128 -5.65 -9.24 12.79
N HIS A 129 -6.01 -8.25 11.98
CA HIS A 129 -5.63 -6.87 12.16
C HIS A 129 -6.88 -5.99 12.09
N PRO A 130 -7.64 -5.83 13.18
CA PRO A 130 -8.84 -5.01 13.18
C PRO A 130 -8.47 -3.54 12.89
N MET A 131 -9.23 -2.91 12.00
CA MET A 131 -9.16 -1.47 11.79
C MET A 131 -9.93 -0.72 12.87
N SER A 132 -9.49 0.49 13.21
CA SER A 132 -10.21 1.35 14.16
C SER A 132 -11.59 1.71 13.60
N GLU A 133 -12.66 1.49 14.36
CA GLU A 133 -14.00 1.96 13.98
C GLU A 133 -14.13 3.49 14.08
N GLU A 134 -13.41 4.10 15.03
CA GLU A 134 -13.42 5.54 15.21
C GLU A 134 -12.49 6.23 14.20
N ARG A 135 -13.05 7.22 13.49
CA ARG A 135 -12.31 8.13 12.60
C ARG A 135 -12.19 9.49 13.24
N SER A 136 -10.97 10.03 13.30
CA SER A 136 -10.78 11.42 13.72
C SER A 136 -11.46 12.38 12.73
N GLU A 137 -11.82 13.57 13.21
CA GLU A 137 -12.37 14.63 12.36
C GLU A 137 -11.42 15.01 11.21
N VAL A 138 -10.11 14.93 11.46
CA VAL A 138 -9.07 15.17 10.45
C VAL A 138 -9.18 14.14 9.33
N SER A 139 -9.19 12.84 9.66
CA SER A 139 -9.31 11.78 8.66
C SER A 139 -10.63 11.82 7.91
N ARG A 140 -11.75 12.18 8.58
CA ARG A 140 -13.06 12.36 7.92
C ARG A 140 -13.02 13.50 6.90
N LYS A 141 -12.45 14.66 7.24
CA LYS A 141 -12.30 15.79 6.30
C LYS A 141 -11.41 15.44 5.10
N ILE A 142 -10.33 14.71 5.34
CA ILE A 142 -9.48 14.18 4.26
C ILE A 142 -10.29 13.21 3.38
N GLY A 143 -11.03 12.29 3.99
CA GLY A 143 -11.91 11.34 3.30
C GLY A 143 -12.94 12.02 2.40
N GLU A 144 -13.64 13.03 2.92
CA GLU A 144 -14.60 13.85 2.17
C GLU A 144 -13.94 14.55 0.98
N ASN A 145 -12.79 15.19 1.20
CA ASN A 145 -12.03 15.85 0.13
C ASN A 145 -11.63 14.86 -0.97
N ILE A 146 -11.15 13.68 -0.61
CA ILE A 146 -10.78 12.63 -1.57
C ILE A 146 -12.01 12.11 -2.31
N ALA A 147 -13.11 11.84 -1.62
CA ALA A 147 -14.35 11.33 -2.21
C ALA A 147 -14.96 12.29 -3.25
N SER A 148 -14.69 13.59 -3.13
CA SER A 148 -15.07 14.60 -4.14
C SER A 148 -14.34 14.42 -5.48
N LEU A 149 -13.17 13.79 -5.49
CA LEU A 149 -12.39 13.49 -6.70
C LEU A 149 -12.79 12.15 -7.34
N ILE A 150 -13.55 11.32 -6.63
CA ILE A 150 -13.97 9.99 -7.09
C ILE A 150 -15.30 10.10 -7.84
N THR A 151 -15.32 9.61 -9.07
CA THR A 151 -16.54 9.59 -9.92
C THR A 151 -17.10 8.19 -10.05
N ASP A 152 -18.37 8.09 -10.42
CA ASP A 152 -19.01 6.80 -10.73
C ASP A 152 -18.23 6.04 -11.83
N GLY A 153 -18.12 4.73 -11.63
CA GLY A 153 -17.34 3.85 -12.50
C GLY A 153 -15.82 3.94 -12.31
N ALA A 154 -15.31 4.67 -11.32
CA ALA A 154 -13.88 4.71 -11.02
C ALA A 154 -13.34 3.35 -10.55
N THR A 155 -12.09 3.06 -10.87
CA THR A 155 -11.36 1.90 -10.33
C THR A 155 -10.46 2.39 -9.20
N ILE A 156 -10.64 1.89 -7.97
CA ILE A 156 -9.94 2.40 -6.80
C ILE A 156 -8.79 1.48 -6.37
N GLN A 157 -7.69 2.11 -5.97
CA GLN A 157 -6.63 1.54 -5.12
C GLN A 157 -6.53 2.37 -3.85
N MET A 158 -6.42 1.69 -2.71
CA MET A 158 -6.10 2.30 -1.44
C MET A 158 -5.35 1.31 -0.54
N GLY A 159 -4.60 1.83 0.42
CA GLY A 159 -3.97 1.01 1.47
C GLY A 159 -4.91 0.78 2.65
N ILE A 160 -4.34 0.39 3.79
CA ILE A 160 -5.03 0.36 5.09
C ILE A 160 -4.73 1.61 5.92
N GLY A 161 -5.61 1.86 6.89
CA GLY A 161 -5.42 2.84 7.93
C GLY A 161 -6.52 3.88 7.94
N GLU A 162 -6.37 4.84 8.84
CA GLU A 162 -7.46 5.75 9.18
C GLU A 162 -7.98 6.58 8.00
N ILE A 163 -7.09 7.04 7.11
CA ILE A 163 -7.46 7.84 5.94
C ILE A 163 -8.15 6.99 4.87
N PRO A 164 -7.56 5.88 4.34
CA PRO A 164 -8.25 5.02 3.39
C PRO A 164 -9.64 4.61 3.83
N ASP A 165 -9.78 4.20 5.09
CA ASP A 165 -11.08 3.79 5.58
C ASP A 165 -12.06 4.97 5.71
N ALA A 166 -11.59 6.15 6.16
CA ALA A 166 -12.43 7.34 6.18
C ALA A 166 -12.88 7.76 4.77
N VAL A 167 -12.14 7.43 3.70
CA VAL A 167 -12.62 7.64 2.33
C VAL A 167 -13.82 6.73 2.04
N LEU A 168 -13.76 5.46 2.45
CA LEU A 168 -14.82 4.47 2.18
C LEU A 168 -16.18 4.92 2.73
N ASP A 169 -16.21 5.56 3.91
CA ASP A 169 -17.41 6.14 4.52
C ASP A 169 -18.15 7.14 3.60
N PHE A 170 -17.44 7.79 2.66
CA PHE A 170 -18.01 8.78 1.73
C PHE A 170 -18.22 8.22 0.31
N LEU A 171 -18.07 6.90 0.13
CA LEU A 171 -18.28 6.24 -1.16
C LEU A 171 -19.62 5.50 -1.27
N GLU A 172 -20.43 5.44 -0.21
CA GLU A 172 -21.72 4.72 -0.20
C GLU A 172 -22.67 5.15 -1.33
N ASP A 173 -22.66 6.44 -1.70
CA ASP A 173 -23.52 6.98 -2.76
C ASP A 173 -22.95 6.81 -4.18
N LYS A 174 -21.69 6.35 -4.30
CA LYS A 174 -21.07 6.11 -5.62
C LYS A 174 -21.67 4.88 -6.28
N LYS A 175 -21.55 4.82 -7.60
CA LYS A 175 -22.08 3.70 -8.39
C LYS A 175 -21.02 3.05 -9.24
N HIS A 176 -21.12 1.72 -9.32
CA HIS A 176 -20.34 0.88 -10.20
C HIS A 176 -18.82 1.00 -10.01
N LEU A 177 -18.36 1.18 -8.78
CA LEU A 177 -16.93 1.23 -8.50
C LEU A 177 -16.27 -0.10 -8.88
N GLY A 178 -15.03 0.00 -9.35
CA GLY A 178 -14.12 -1.12 -9.57
C GLY A 178 -12.96 -1.10 -8.57
N VAL A 179 -12.27 -2.21 -8.43
CA VAL A 179 -11.12 -2.36 -7.54
C VAL A 179 -9.97 -3.04 -8.25
N HIS A 180 -8.82 -2.37 -8.27
CA HIS A 180 -7.53 -2.92 -8.65
C HIS A 180 -6.52 -2.34 -7.68
N THR A 181 -6.16 -3.09 -6.64
CA THR A 181 -5.43 -2.57 -5.49
C THR A 181 -4.26 -3.49 -5.12
N GLU A 182 -3.21 -2.94 -4.50
CA GLU A 182 -2.16 -3.78 -3.89
C GLU A 182 -2.78 -4.68 -2.81
N MET A 183 -3.57 -4.06 -1.94
CA MET A 183 -4.22 -4.73 -0.82
C MET A 183 -5.52 -4.06 -0.42
N PHE A 184 -6.30 -4.71 0.44
CA PHE A 184 -7.50 -4.15 1.06
C PHE A 184 -7.73 -4.75 2.45
N SER A 185 -8.74 -4.23 3.14
CA SER A 185 -9.23 -4.67 4.45
C SER A 185 -10.76 -4.68 4.49
N ASP A 186 -11.33 -4.86 5.68
CA ASP A 186 -12.76 -5.06 5.93
C ASP A 186 -13.66 -4.01 5.28
N GLY A 187 -13.27 -2.73 5.26
CA GLY A 187 -14.10 -1.66 4.68
C GLY A 187 -14.42 -1.84 3.20
N LEU A 188 -13.59 -2.56 2.43
CA LEU A 188 -13.93 -2.85 1.03
C LEU A 188 -15.07 -3.86 0.93
N VAL A 189 -15.15 -4.79 1.89
CA VAL A 189 -16.22 -5.79 1.97
C VAL A 189 -17.57 -5.09 2.16
N ASP A 190 -17.62 -4.05 3.01
CA ASP A 190 -18.81 -3.22 3.21
C ASP A 190 -19.33 -2.62 1.90
N LEU A 191 -18.44 -1.99 1.11
CA LEU A 191 -18.83 -1.39 -0.17
C LEU A 191 -19.26 -2.42 -1.22
N PHE A 192 -18.69 -3.62 -1.17
CA PHE A 192 -19.14 -4.71 -2.06
C PHE A 192 -20.54 -5.20 -1.67
N GLU A 193 -20.78 -5.46 -0.38
CA GLU A 193 -22.07 -5.92 0.13
C GLU A 193 -23.18 -4.86 -0.07
N ALA A 194 -22.83 -3.58 -0.01
CA ALA A 194 -23.72 -2.47 -0.32
C ALA A 194 -24.03 -2.32 -1.83
N GLY A 195 -23.36 -3.07 -2.71
CA GLY A 195 -23.55 -2.99 -4.16
C GLY A 195 -22.89 -1.77 -4.81
N VAL A 196 -22.05 -1.04 -4.08
CA VAL A 196 -21.28 0.10 -4.59
C VAL A 196 -20.15 -0.38 -5.50
N VAL A 197 -19.41 -1.40 -5.03
CA VAL A 197 -18.36 -2.08 -5.81
C VAL A 197 -18.98 -3.21 -6.62
N THR A 198 -18.95 -3.06 -7.95
CA THR A 198 -19.48 -4.07 -8.89
C THR A 198 -18.44 -4.54 -9.90
N ASN A 199 -17.38 -3.77 -10.12
CA ASN A 199 -16.34 -4.02 -11.14
C ASN A 199 -16.86 -4.11 -12.60
N GLU A 200 -18.12 -3.79 -12.86
CA GLU A 200 -18.74 -3.88 -14.19
C GLU A 200 -18.17 -2.86 -15.19
N ARG A 201 -17.64 -1.74 -14.67
CA ARG A 201 -17.06 -0.65 -15.46
C ARG A 201 -15.54 -0.73 -15.62
N LYS A 202 -14.88 -1.69 -14.98
CA LYS A 202 -13.43 -1.87 -15.19
C LYS A 202 -13.15 -2.21 -16.66
N SER A 203 -12.09 -1.60 -17.19
CA SER A 203 -11.58 -1.85 -18.54
C SER A 203 -10.62 -3.03 -18.60
N LEU A 204 -10.03 -3.43 -17.48
CA LEU A 204 -9.28 -4.67 -17.30
C LEU A 204 -9.89 -5.50 -16.17
N HIS A 205 -9.92 -6.84 -16.27
CA HIS A 205 -10.49 -7.71 -15.24
C HIS A 205 -11.92 -7.32 -14.83
N ARG A 206 -12.80 -7.16 -15.83
CA ARG A 206 -14.19 -6.76 -15.62
C ARG A 206 -14.93 -7.79 -14.76
N GLY A 207 -15.67 -7.30 -13.77
CA GLY A 207 -16.42 -8.13 -12.83
C GLY A 207 -15.56 -8.77 -11.73
N LYS A 208 -14.27 -8.42 -11.65
CA LYS A 208 -13.34 -8.95 -10.65
C LYS A 208 -12.72 -7.84 -9.81
N ILE A 209 -12.69 -8.05 -8.49
CA ILE A 209 -11.80 -7.34 -7.57
C ILE A 209 -10.40 -7.96 -7.74
N VAL A 210 -9.42 -7.13 -8.05
CA VAL A 210 -8.02 -7.56 -8.21
C VAL A 210 -7.20 -7.05 -7.03
N ALA A 211 -6.51 -7.96 -6.35
CA ALA A 211 -5.64 -7.68 -5.21
C ALA A 211 -4.33 -8.49 -5.27
N SER A 212 -3.34 -8.17 -4.44
CA SER A 212 -2.15 -9.02 -4.25
C SER A 212 -2.13 -9.71 -2.88
N PHE A 213 -2.62 -9.03 -1.85
CA PHE A 213 -2.80 -9.57 -0.51
C PHE A 213 -3.96 -8.89 0.23
N VAL A 214 -4.40 -9.47 1.34
CA VAL A 214 -5.46 -8.93 2.21
C VAL A 214 -4.99 -8.91 3.66
N ILE A 215 -5.32 -7.85 4.38
CA ILE A 215 -5.05 -7.69 5.81
C ILE A 215 -6.35 -7.22 6.44
N GLY A 216 -6.87 -7.93 7.43
CA GLY A 216 -8.13 -7.57 8.06
C GLY A 216 -8.51 -8.54 9.16
N THR A 217 -9.80 -8.63 9.43
CA THR A 217 -10.38 -9.59 10.38
C THR A 217 -10.76 -10.89 9.70
N ARG A 218 -11.31 -11.82 10.50
CA ARG A 218 -11.92 -13.05 9.97
C ARG A 218 -12.93 -12.78 8.85
N ARG A 219 -13.68 -11.69 8.94
CA ARG A 219 -14.67 -11.30 7.91
C ARG A 219 -14.03 -11.13 6.55
N ALA A 220 -12.90 -10.43 6.46
CA ALA A 220 -12.18 -10.25 5.20
C ALA A 220 -11.62 -11.58 4.67
N PHE A 221 -11.15 -12.46 5.56
CA PHE A 221 -10.64 -13.78 5.17
C PHE A 221 -11.75 -14.69 4.64
N ASP A 222 -12.90 -14.74 5.30
CA ASP A 222 -14.06 -15.50 4.86
C ASP A 222 -14.63 -14.94 3.53
N PHE A 223 -14.60 -13.61 3.34
CA PHE A 223 -15.06 -12.98 2.11
C PHE A 223 -14.23 -13.39 0.87
N VAL A 224 -12.92 -13.61 1.03
CA VAL A 224 -12.04 -13.98 -0.09
C VAL A 224 -11.97 -15.48 -0.35
N ASP A 225 -12.42 -16.31 0.60
CA ASP A 225 -12.37 -17.76 0.49
C ASP A 225 -13.26 -18.27 -0.65
N ASN A 226 -12.64 -18.89 -1.68
CA ASN A 226 -13.31 -19.43 -2.85
C ASN A 226 -14.32 -18.48 -3.54
N ASN A 227 -14.14 -17.17 -3.39
CA ASN A 227 -15.05 -16.19 -3.95
C ASN A 227 -14.70 -15.88 -5.42
N PRO A 228 -15.57 -16.22 -6.39
CA PRO A 228 -15.30 -15.98 -7.81
C PRO A 228 -15.25 -14.50 -8.19
N PHE A 229 -15.68 -13.56 -7.34
CA PHE A 229 -15.46 -12.13 -7.58
C PHE A 229 -14.03 -11.67 -7.30
N MET A 230 -13.23 -12.48 -6.61
CA MET A 230 -11.86 -12.15 -6.23
C MET A 230 -10.85 -12.81 -7.15
N GLU A 231 -9.83 -12.05 -7.53
CA GLU A 231 -8.60 -12.61 -8.11
C GLU A 231 -7.38 -11.98 -7.45
N PHE A 232 -6.54 -12.83 -6.87
CA PHE A 232 -5.24 -12.46 -6.33
C PHE A 232 -4.16 -12.74 -7.36
N HIS A 233 -3.24 -11.79 -7.54
CA HIS A 233 -2.16 -11.88 -8.51
C HIS A 233 -0.84 -11.39 -7.88
N PRO A 234 0.33 -11.83 -8.38
CA PRO A 234 1.63 -11.37 -7.90
C PRO A 234 1.84 -9.85 -8.05
N ASN A 235 2.75 -9.30 -7.24
CA ASN A 235 3.05 -7.86 -7.24
C ASN A 235 3.56 -7.36 -8.59
N GLU A 236 4.33 -8.16 -9.33
CA GLU A 236 4.80 -7.80 -10.68
C GLU A 236 3.66 -7.60 -11.70
N TYR A 237 2.46 -8.07 -11.39
CA TYR A 237 1.26 -7.81 -12.19
C TYR A 237 0.40 -6.70 -11.58
N VAL A 238 0.01 -6.84 -10.32
CA VAL A 238 -0.93 -5.93 -9.65
C VAL A 238 -0.35 -4.51 -9.57
N ASN A 239 0.94 -4.41 -9.28
CA ASN A 239 1.63 -3.15 -9.12
C ASN A 239 2.36 -2.70 -10.38
N ASP A 240 2.30 -3.40 -11.52
CA ASP A 240 2.93 -2.87 -12.74
C ASP A 240 2.19 -1.59 -13.19
N PRO A 241 2.86 -0.42 -13.24
CA PRO A 241 2.23 0.82 -13.68
C PRO A 241 1.59 0.73 -15.08
N TYR A 242 2.08 -0.15 -15.96
CA TYR A 242 1.48 -0.39 -17.27
C TYR A 242 0.21 -1.23 -17.18
N VAL A 243 0.08 -2.11 -16.20
CA VAL A 243 -1.16 -2.85 -15.92
C VAL A 243 -2.17 -1.93 -15.25
N VAL A 244 -1.75 -1.19 -14.22
CA VAL A 244 -2.60 -0.24 -13.50
C VAL A 244 -3.21 0.79 -14.45
N ALA A 245 -2.41 1.35 -15.38
CA ALA A 245 -2.85 2.35 -16.36
C ALA A 245 -3.90 1.86 -17.36
N ARG A 246 -4.13 0.54 -17.47
CA ARG A 246 -5.17 -0.04 -18.34
C ARG A 246 -6.56 0.01 -17.75
N ASN A 247 -6.68 0.36 -16.46
CA ASN A 247 -7.98 0.65 -15.85
C ASN A 247 -8.30 2.13 -16.10
N ASP A 248 -9.46 2.42 -16.67
CA ASP A 248 -9.94 3.78 -16.89
C ASP A 248 -10.42 4.34 -15.55
N LYS A 249 -10.29 5.66 -15.37
CA LYS A 249 -10.62 6.35 -14.13
C LYS A 249 -9.96 5.71 -12.90
N MET A 250 -8.69 5.33 -13.04
CA MET A 250 -7.94 4.72 -11.94
C MET A 250 -7.65 5.79 -10.88
N VAL A 251 -8.16 5.59 -9.67
CA VAL A 251 -7.92 6.46 -8.52
C VAL A 251 -6.97 5.74 -7.57
N ALA A 252 -5.80 6.32 -7.35
CA ALA A 252 -4.78 5.77 -6.46
C ALA A 252 -4.64 6.66 -5.22
N ILE A 253 -5.01 6.15 -4.04
CA ILE A 253 -4.97 6.89 -2.79
C ILE A 253 -3.85 6.35 -1.91
N ASN A 254 -2.84 7.18 -1.65
CA ASN A 254 -1.68 6.81 -0.85
C ASN A 254 -1.37 7.88 0.19
N SER A 255 -0.70 7.50 1.27
CA SER A 255 -0.36 8.40 2.38
C SER A 255 1.11 8.81 2.35
N ALA A 256 1.44 9.98 2.91
CA ALA A 256 2.82 10.44 3.02
C ALA A 256 3.15 10.95 4.42
N LEU A 257 4.41 10.86 4.85
CA LEU A 257 4.91 11.42 6.11
C LEU A 257 5.04 12.95 6.02
N ALA A 258 5.55 13.47 4.91
CA ALA A 258 5.66 14.90 4.67
C ALA A 258 5.69 15.23 3.17
N VAL A 259 5.28 16.45 2.82
CA VAL A 259 5.40 17.01 1.47
C VAL A 259 6.07 18.38 1.56
N ASP A 260 7.12 18.61 0.76
CA ASP A 260 7.76 19.93 0.73
C ASP A 260 7.05 20.93 -0.20
N LEU A 261 7.34 22.23 -0.08
CA LEU A 261 6.71 23.29 -0.89
C LEU A 261 6.91 23.17 -2.41
N THR A 262 7.77 22.26 -2.86
CA THR A 262 7.99 21.97 -4.29
C THR A 262 7.22 20.74 -4.77
N GLY A 263 6.61 19.99 -3.85
CA GLY A 263 5.86 18.76 -4.11
C GLY A 263 6.71 17.49 -4.02
N GLN A 264 7.87 17.49 -3.38
CA GLN A 264 8.54 16.21 -3.05
C GLN A 264 7.81 15.54 -1.91
N VAL A 265 7.56 14.24 -2.04
CA VAL A 265 6.82 13.45 -1.07
C VAL A 265 7.76 12.48 -0.38
N CYS A 266 7.84 12.58 0.94
CA CYS A 266 8.50 11.61 1.80
C CYS A 266 7.44 10.72 2.44
N ALA A 267 7.60 9.40 2.34
CA ALA A 267 6.64 8.44 2.89
C ALA A 267 7.30 7.27 3.65
N ASP A 268 8.60 7.04 3.49
CA ASP A 268 9.29 5.88 4.04
C ASP A 268 10.23 6.17 5.22
N SER A 269 10.59 7.45 5.45
CA SER A 269 11.58 7.81 6.46
C SER A 269 11.29 9.14 7.17
N ILE A 270 11.95 9.36 8.31
CA ILE A 270 11.96 10.62 9.05
C ILE A 270 13.42 11.05 9.16
N GLY A 271 13.86 11.91 8.25
CA GLY A 271 15.29 12.15 8.03
C GLY A 271 15.98 10.82 7.69
N THR A 272 17.08 10.52 8.36
CA THR A 272 17.85 9.28 8.17
C THR A 272 17.24 8.04 8.82
N ARG A 273 16.14 8.17 9.59
CA ARG A 273 15.52 7.03 10.27
C ARG A 273 14.43 6.41 9.41
N ILE A 274 14.57 5.12 9.11
CA ILE A 274 13.58 4.38 8.32
C ILE A 274 12.32 4.15 9.14
N TYR A 275 11.17 4.44 8.54
CA TYR A 275 9.85 4.26 9.11
C TYR A 275 9.11 3.08 8.47
N SER A 276 9.16 2.98 7.13
CA SER A 276 8.49 1.94 6.34
C SER A 276 9.29 1.51 5.10
N GLY A 277 8.80 1.76 3.90
CA GLY A 277 9.42 1.41 2.63
C GLY A 277 8.66 2.02 1.46
N PHE A 278 9.17 1.82 0.25
CA PHE A 278 8.55 2.35 -0.97
C PHE A 278 7.16 1.75 -1.22
N GLY A 279 7.02 0.44 -1.02
CA GLY A 279 5.79 -0.29 -1.35
C GLY A 279 5.38 -0.09 -2.81
N GLY A 280 4.08 -0.16 -3.09
CA GLY A 280 3.50 0.14 -4.40
C GLY A 280 3.10 1.60 -4.61
N GLN A 281 3.39 2.52 -3.68
CA GLN A 281 2.88 3.89 -3.77
C GLN A 281 3.20 4.54 -5.13
N LEU A 282 4.49 4.58 -5.50
CA LEU A 282 4.88 5.24 -6.75
C LEU A 282 4.35 4.48 -7.99
N ASP A 283 4.18 3.17 -7.85
CA ASP A 283 3.69 2.32 -8.92
C ASP A 283 2.26 2.70 -9.30
N PHE A 284 1.39 2.80 -8.29
CA PHE A 284 0.01 3.22 -8.44
C PHE A 284 -0.13 4.69 -8.80
N ILE A 285 0.72 5.58 -8.28
CA ILE A 285 0.73 6.99 -8.66
C ILE A 285 1.02 7.14 -10.16
N ARG A 286 2.02 6.43 -10.69
CA ARG A 286 2.35 6.45 -12.12
C ARG A 286 1.29 5.77 -12.98
N GLY A 287 0.73 4.67 -12.50
CA GLY A 287 -0.36 3.97 -13.19
C GLY A 287 -1.61 4.85 -13.32
N ALA A 288 -2.06 5.44 -12.22
CA ALA A 288 -3.20 6.37 -12.21
C ALA A 288 -2.94 7.62 -13.05
N ALA A 289 -1.71 8.16 -13.05
CA ALA A 289 -1.38 9.33 -13.88
C ALA A 289 -1.46 9.05 -15.40
N ARG A 290 -1.30 7.77 -15.81
CA ARG A 290 -1.37 7.33 -17.21
C ARG A 290 -2.75 6.80 -17.61
N SER A 291 -3.61 6.52 -16.63
CA SER A 291 -4.99 6.08 -16.85
C SER A 291 -5.84 7.19 -17.46
N GLU A 292 -6.72 6.84 -18.40
CA GLU A 292 -7.69 7.79 -18.95
C GLU A 292 -8.64 8.27 -17.84
N GLY A 293 -8.56 9.56 -17.50
CA GLY A 293 -9.33 10.13 -16.39
C GLY A 293 -8.86 9.71 -15.00
N GLY A 294 -7.63 9.19 -14.87
CA GLY A 294 -7.07 8.76 -13.58
C GLY A 294 -6.72 9.89 -12.62
N VAL A 295 -6.71 9.56 -11.33
CA VAL A 295 -6.53 10.50 -10.21
C VAL A 295 -5.52 9.95 -9.20
N PRO A 296 -4.23 10.32 -9.28
CA PRO A 296 -3.23 9.95 -8.30
C PRO A 296 -3.22 10.94 -7.12
N ILE A 297 -3.43 10.42 -5.92
CA ILE A 297 -3.63 11.18 -4.69
C ILE A 297 -2.59 10.80 -3.64
N ILE A 298 -1.95 11.83 -3.09
CA ILE A 298 -1.16 11.77 -1.86
C ILE A 298 -1.94 12.48 -0.76
N ALA A 299 -2.31 11.76 0.30
CA ALA A 299 -3.10 12.27 1.41
C ALA A 299 -2.28 12.28 2.70
N LEU A 300 -2.45 13.32 3.51
CA LEU A 300 -1.83 13.41 4.83
C LEU A 300 -2.57 14.43 5.70
N PRO A 301 -2.68 14.20 7.02
CA PRO A 301 -2.93 15.27 7.97
C PRO A 301 -1.94 16.42 7.73
N SER A 302 -2.39 17.65 7.86
CA SER A 302 -1.53 18.82 7.70
C SER A 302 -0.49 18.94 8.84
N THR A 303 -0.72 18.28 9.98
CA THR A 303 0.15 18.29 11.15
C THR A 303 0.46 16.90 11.73
N ALA A 304 1.43 16.84 12.64
CA ALA A 304 1.82 15.67 13.44
C ALA A 304 2.06 16.07 14.90
N LYS A 305 2.27 15.08 15.79
CA LYS A 305 2.56 15.26 17.22
C LYS A 305 1.58 16.22 17.91
N GLY A 306 0.28 15.96 17.74
CA GLY A 306 -0.78 16.76 18.36
C GLY A 306 -0.82 18.22 17.88
N GLY A 307 -0.51 18.46 16.60
CA GLY A 307 -0.53 19.80 16.01
C GLY A 307 0.78 20.58 16.10
N SER A 308 1.77 20.08 16.85
CA SER A 308 3.01 20.82 17.09
C SER A 308 4.00 20.84 15.92
N LEU A 309 3.80 19.99 14.90
CA LEU A 309 4.66 19.93 13.72
C LEU A 309 3.82 19.95 12.44
N SER A 310 4.18 20.79 11.48
CA SER A 310 3.61 20.72 10.12
C SER A 310 4.15 19.51 9.35
N ARG A 311 3.28 18.90 8.53
CA ARG A 311 3.65 17.87 7.53
C ARG A 311 3.76 18.43 6.12
N LEU A 312 3.27 19.66 5.90
CA LEU A 312 3.65 20.46 4.74
C LEU A 312 4.82 21.35 5.16
N VAL A 313 5.99 21.11 4.58
CA VAL A 313 7.27 21.66 5.07
C VAL A 313 7.95 22.52 4.02
N ASP A 314 8.80 23.44 4.42
CA ASP A 314 9.64 24.19 3.48
C ASP A 314 10.51 23.24 2.65
N THR A 315 11.36 22.47 3.34
CA THR A 315 12.22 21.44 2.79
C THR A 315 12.09 20.17 3.61
N LEU A 316 12.25 19.01 2.96
CA LEU A 316 12.27 17.74 3.67
C LEU A 316 13.44 17.68 4.66
N ILE A 317 13.23 16.98 5.78
CA ILE A 317 14.27 16.77 6.80
C ILE A 317 15.52 16.19 6.12
N PRO A 318 16.73 16.71 6.39
CA PRO A 318 17.95 16.18 5.78
C PRO A 318 18.07 14.65 5.93
N GLY A 319 18.33 13.98 4.80
CA GLY A 319 18.40 12.52 4.72
C GLY A 319 17.07 11.80 4.47
N SER A 320 15.94 12.52 4.37
CA SER A 320 14.64 11.91 4.06
C SER A 320 14.63 11.23 2.69
N GLY A 321 14.00 10.05 2.61
CA GLY A 321 13.74 9.34 1.36
C GLY A 321 12.61 10.00 0.57
N VAL A 322 12.89 10.42 -0.67
CA VAL A 322 11.84 10.88 -1.58
C VAL A 322 11.24 9.66 -2.25
N VAL A 323 10.00 9.33 -1.90
CA VAL A 323 9.27 8.17 -2.48
C VAL A 323 8.53 8.58 -3.76
N THR A 324 7.80 9.70 -3.71
CA THR A 324 7.17 10.29 -4.90
C THR A 324 7.85 11.61 -5.25
N THR A 325 8.35 11.69 -6.48
CA THR A 325 9.11 12.87 -6.94
C THR A 325 8.19 14.03 -7.30
N ARG A 326 8.77 15.23 -7.45
CA ARG A 326 8.04 16.43 -7.90
C ARG A 326 7.33 16.22 -9.24
N ALA A 327 7.91 15.44 -10.13
CA ALA A 327 7.37 15.21 -11.47
C ALA A 327 6.23 14.17 -11.46
N ASP A 328 6.20 13.28 -10.46
CA ASP A 328 5.20 12.23 -10.34
C ASP A 328 3.94 12.66 -9.56
N VAL A 329 4.05 13.66 -8.66
CA VAL A 329 2.91 14.09 -7.84
C VAL A 329 1.84 14.86 -8.64
N HIS A 330 0.57 14.50 -8.45
CA HIS A 330 -0.59 15.24 -8.98
C HIS A 330 -1.36 15.91 -7.85
N TYR A 331 -2.15 15.15 -7.08
CA TYR A 331 -2.97 15.72 -6.02
C TYR A 331 -2.33 15.51 -4.65
N VAL A 332 -2.31 16.56 -3.84
CA VAL A 332 -2.01 16.51 -2.41
C VAL A 332 -3.26 16.93 -1.64
N VAL A 333 -3.68 16.12 -0.66
CA VAL A 333 -4.92 16.34 0.09
C VAL A 333 -4.64 16.36 1.58
N THR A 334 -5.16 17.39 2.27
CA THR A 334 -5.19 17.49 3.73
C THR A 334 -6.63 17.71 4.19
N GLU A 335 -6.84 17.84 5.50
CA GLU A 335 -8.12 18.22 6.09
C GLU A 335 -8.56 19.65 5.72
N TYR A 336 -7.68 20.46 5.12
CA TYR A 336 -7.98 21.84 4.69
C TYR A 336 -8.29 21.98 3.20
N GLY A 337 -8.09 20.93 2.40
CA GLY A 337 -8.46 20.95 0.99
C GLY A 337 -7.54 20.13 0.08
N ILE A 338 -7.57 20.48 -1.21
CA ILE A 338 -6.96 19.74 -2.30
C ILE A 338 -6.04 20.66 -3.10
N ALA A 339 -4.77 20.30 -3.25
CA ALA A 339 -3.81 20.97 -4.11
C ALA A 339 -3.50 20.11 -5.35
N ASN A 340 -3.76 20.63 -6.56
CA ASN A 340 -3.36 19.99 -7.81
C ASN A 340 -2.03 20.60 -8.32
N LEU A 341 -0.98 19.79 -8.31
CA LEU A 341 0.40 20.16 -8.65
C LEU A 341 0.79 19.76 -10.09
N TYR A 342 -0.06 19.05 -10.81
CA TYR A 342 0.24 18.60 -12.17
C TYR A 342 0.33 19.80 -13.14
N GLY A 343 1.44 19.89 -13.88
CA GLY A 343 1.70 21.01 -14.79
C GLY A 343 1.95 22.37 -14.12
N ARG A 344 2.05 22.43 -12.78
CA ARG A 344 2.23 23.68 -12.03
C ARG A 344 3.70 24.04 -11.84
N SER A 345 4.02 25.33 -11.94
CA SER A 345 5.32 25.91 -11.57
C SER A 345 5.57 25.80 -10.06
N LEU A 346 6.84 25.93 -9.63
CA LEU A 346 7.19 25.87 -8.21
C LEU A 346 6.46 26.95 -7.38
N ARG A 347 6.22 28.13 -7.95
CA ARG A 347 5.43 29.20 -7.33
C ARG A 347 3.98 28.81 -7.10
N GLU A 348 3.33 28.27 -8.13
CA GLU A 348 1.93 27.82 -8.05
C GLU A 348 1.78 26.64 -7.08
N ARG A 349 2.77 25.72 -7.07
CA ARG A 349 2.81 24.60 -6.12
C ARG A 349 2.93 25.08 -4.68
N ALA A 350 3.88 25.98 -4.40
CA ALA A 350 4.09 26.52 -3.07
C ALA A 350 2.80 27.18 -2.54
N ARG A 351 2.14 28.03 -3.34
CA ARG A 351 0.84 28.63 -2.98
C ARG A 351 -0.22 27.57 -2.68
N SER A 352 -0.42 26.63 -3.60
CA SER A 352 -1.45 25.60 -3.46
C SER A 352 -1.24 24.72 -2.22
N LEU A 353 0.01 24.40 -1.89
CA LEU A 353 0.35 23.62 -0.70
C LEU A 353 0.15 24.43 0.59
N ILE A 354 0.51 25.71 0.61
CA ILE A 354 0.26 26.62 1.74
C ILE A 354 -1.24 26.77 2.00
N ASP A 355 -2.05 26.89 0.94
CA ASP A 355 -3.51 27.04 1.05
C ASP A 355 -4.18 25.85 1.75
N ILE A 356 -3.57 24.67 1.69
CA ILE A 356 -4.04 23.43 2.36
C ILE A 356 -3.19 23.07 3.59
N ALA A 357 -2.28 23.94 4.03
CA ALA A 357 -1.57 23.77 5.29
C ALA A 357 -2.44 24.18 6.49
N HIS A 358 -2.09 23.69 7.67
CA HIS A 358 -2.70 24.14 8.91
C HIS A 358 -2.49 25.64 9.08
N PRO A 359 -3.53 26.42 9.47
CA PRO A 359 -3.45 27.87 9.59
C PRO A 359 -2.24 28.38 10.37
N ASP A 360 -1.91 27.72 11.49
CA ASP A 360 -0.79 28.09 12.36
C ASP A 360 0.58 28.08 11.68
N PHE A 361 0.76 27.34 10.57
CA PHE A 361 2.04 27.22 9.87
C PHE A 361 2.08 27.98 8.53
N ARG A 362 0.97 28.60 8.09
CA ARG A 362 0.92 29.26 6.77
C ARG A 362 1.89 30.43 6.67
N GLU A 363 1.94 31.29 7.69
CA GLU A 363 2.84 32.45 7.70
C GLU A 363 4.32 32.03 7.64
N GLU A 364 4.69 30.99 8.39
CA GLU A 364 6.04 30.43 8.38
C GLU A 364 6.41 29.88 6.99
N LEU A 365 5.49 29.12 6.37
CA LEU A 365 5.70 28.56 5.04
C LEU A 365 5.76 29.64 3.95
N GLU A 366 4.94 30.69 4.02
CA GLU A 366 4.99 31.83 3.10
C GLU A 366 6.32 32.57 3.18
N ARG A 367 6.83 32.78 4.41
CA ARG A 367 8.13 33.40 4.65
C ARG A 367 9.26 32.55 4.06
N ALA A 368 9.27 31.26 4.37
CA ALA A 368 10.28 30.34 3.84
C ALA A 368 10.24 30.26 2.30
N ALA A 369 9.04 30.24 1.71
CA ALA A 369 8.86 30.26 0.27
C ALA A 369 9.40 31.56 -0.36
N SER A 370 9.17 32.71 0.28
CA SER A 370 9.68 34.01 -0.18
C SER A 370 11.21 34.09 -0.09
N GLU A 371 11.81 33.62 1.01
CA GLU A 371 13.27 33.55 1.20
C GLU A 371 13.95 32.68 0.13
N ARG A 372 13.25 31.65 -0.34
CA ARG A 372 13.70 30.76 -1.43
C ARG A 372 13.37 31.27 -2.84
N ASN A 373 12.77 32.45 -2.97
CA ASN A 373 12.28 33.01 -4.24
C ASN A 373 11.25 32.12 -4.96
N LEU A 374 10.42 31.41 -4.20
CA LEU A 374 9.27 30.68 -4.73
C LEU A 374 8.04 31.59 -4.88
N LEU A 375 7.86 32.61 -4.03
CA LEU A 375 6.68 33.49 -4.02
C LEU A 375 6.93 34.91 -4.52
#